data_AF-W6TSX1-F1
#
_entry.id   AF-W6TSX1-F1
#
_cell.length_a   1.000
_cell.length_b   1.000
_cell.length_c   1.000
_cell.angle_alpha   90.00
_cell.angle_beta   90.00
_cell.angle_gamma   90.00
#
_symmetry.space_group_name_H-M   'P 1'
#
loop_
_entity.id
_entity.type
_entity.pdbx_description
1 polymer ?
#
loop_
_entity_poly.entity_id
_entity_poly.type
_entity_poly.pdbx_seq_one_letter_code
_entity_poly.pdbx_strand_id
1 'polypeptide(L)'
;MAKASDKINQDKLKNTLSSMASMFETGRVKKMKDIITMYPTGIVAALGINYGGFMAKCAAPEKFVVEDIVKLSQILNINFDLIWRVVVKESIDNVPKRDISHLFNE
;
A
#
# COMPACT_ATOMS: atom_id res chain seq x y z
N MET A 1 5.47 25.93 22.73
CA MET A 1 6.01 24.66 22.17
C MET A 1 5.77 24.69 20.67
N ALA A 2 6.80 24.96 19.87
CA ALA A 2 6.67 24.96 18.42
C ALA A 2 6.48 23.51 17.95
N LYS A 3 5.33 23.19 17.34
CA LYS A 3 5.13 21.92 16.65
C LYS A 3 6.14 21.87 15.52
N ALA A 4 7.08 20.94 15.56
CA ALA A 4 7.92 20.62 14.42
C ALA A 4 7.01 20.08 13.32
N SER A 5 6.45 20.96 12.48
CA SER A 5 6.03 20.56 11.15
C SER A 5 7.34 20.30 10.41
N ASP A 6 7.78 19.04 10.36
CA ASP A 6 8.77 18.63 9.39
C ASP A 6 8.27 19.11 8.04
N LYS A 7 8.93 20.15 7.52
CA LYS A 7 8.56 20.81 6.27
C LYS A 7 8.78 19.76 5.19
N ILE A 8 7.70 19.08 4.78
CA ILE A 8 7.75 18.00 3.78
C ILE A 8 8.50 18.56 2.57
N ASN A 9 9.63 17.92 2.24
CA ASN A 9 10.40 18.31 1.07
C ASN A 9 9.61 17.89 -0.18
N GLN A 10 9.03 18.87 -0.87
CA GLN A 10 8.13 18.65 -2.01
C GLN A 10 8.83 17.92 -3.16
N ASP A 11 10.09 18.25 -3.45
CA ASP A 11 10.87 17.61 -4.52
C ASP A 11 11.15 16.15 -4.18
N LYS A 12 11.53 15.87 -2.93
CA LYS A 12 11.74 14.50 -2.45
C LYS A 12 10.46 13.68 -2.50
N LEU A 13 9.33 14.27 -2.11
CA LEU A 13 8.03 13.61 -2.19
C LEU A 13 7.68 13.29 -3.65
N LYS A 14 7.76 14.27 -4.55
CA LYS A 14 7.44 14.10 -5.97
C LYS A 14 8.30 13.01 -6.63
N ASN A 15 9.60 13.01 -6.36
CA ASN A 15 10.52 12.00 -6.87
C ASN A 15 10.22 10.61 -6.32
N THR A 16 9.84 10.52 -5.04
CA THR A 16 9.45 9.24 -4.43
C THR A 16 8.18 8.69 -5.05
N LEU A 17 7.13 9.51 -5.19
CA LEU A 17 5.87 9.09 -5.80
C LEU A 17 6.08 8.62 -7.24
N SER A 18 6.88 9.35 -8.02
CA SER A 18 7.24 8.97 -9.40
C SER A 18 7.99 7.64 -9.46
N SER A 19 8.92 7.42 -8.52
CA SER A 19 9.68 6.16 -8.43
C SER A 19 8.78 4.98 -8.06
N MET A 20 7.87 5.18 -7.11
CA MET A 20 6.89 4.16 -6.71
C MET A 20 5.95 3.80 -7.86
N ALA A 21 5.42 4.81 -8.57
CA ALA A 21 4.58 4.60 -9.75
C ALA A 21 5.29 3.71 -10.78
N SER A 22 6.52 4.07 -11.14
CA SER A 22 7.34 3.30 -12.07
C SER A 22 7.58 1.86 -11.60
N MET A 23 7.78 1.63 -10.29
CA MET A 23 7.94 0.27 -9.76
C MET A 23 6.68 -0.58 -9.91
N PHE A 24 5.50 -0.01 -9.73
CA PHE A 24 4.24 -0.72 -9.94
C PHE A 24 4.03 -1.03 -11.42
N GLU A 25 4.23 -0.05 -12.31
CA GLU A 25 4.07 -0.20 -13.75
C GLU A 25 5.03 -1.23 -14.35
N THR A 26 6.28 -1.25 -13.89
CA THR A 26 7.29 -2.23 -14.32
C THR A 26 7.20 -3.58 -13.60
N GLY A 27 6.25 -3.73 -12.67
CA GLY A 27 6.07 -4.94 -11.88
C GLY A 27 7.24 -5.27 -10.95
N ARG A 28 8.06 -4.28 -10.59
CA ARG A 28 9.18 -4.42 -9.64
C ARG A 28 8.69 -4.52 -8.19
N VAL A 29 7.51 -3.96 -7.88
CA VAL A 29 6.85 -4.22 -6.59
C VAL A 29 6.40 -5.67 -6.55
N LYS A 30 7.04 -6.48 -5.71
CA LYS A 30 6.64 -7.87 -5.46
C LYS A 30 5.89 -7.99 -4.14
N LYS A 31 6.17 -7.08 -3.21
CA LYS A 31 5.52 -6.99 -1.91
C LYS A 31 5.13 -5.55 -1.59
N MET A 32 4.04 -5.35 -0.86
CA MET A 32 3.64 -4.04 -0.37
C MET A 32 4.66 -3.43 0.61
N LYS A 33 5.55 -4.25 1.19
CA LYS A 33 6.70 -3.75 1.96
C LYS A 33 7.78 -3.09 1.09
N ASP A 34 7.80 -3.30 -0.23
CA ASP A 34 8.84 -2.72 -1.09
C ASP A 34 8.68 -1.20 -1.19
N ILE A 35 7.44 -0.71 -1.12
CA ILE A 35 7.10 0.71 -1.32
C ILE A 35 7.32 1.60 -0.10
N ILE A 36 7.44 1.02 1.10
CA ILE A 36 7.69 1.74 2.37
C ILE A 36 9.18 2.07 2.60
N THR A 37 10.08 1.51 1.79
CA THR A 37 11.54 1.68 1.98
C THR A 37 12.05 3.05 1.53
N MET A 38 11.29 3.80 0.71
CA MET A 38 11.77 5.01 0.04
C MET A 38 11.58 6.30 0.84
N TYR A 39 10.35 6.58 1.30
CA TYR A 39 10.06 7.79 2.08
C TYR A 39 8.72 7.69 2.83
N PRO A 40 8.65 6.83 3.87
CA PRO A 40 7.38 6.45 4.46
C PRO A 40 6.63 7.63 5.11
N THR A 41 7.33 8.62 5.66
CA THR A 41 6.70 9.83 6.24
C THR A 41 6.02 10.71 5.20
N GLY A 42 6.64 10.88 4.01
CA GLY A 42 6.04 11.66 2.92
C GLY A 42 4.86 10.95 2.25
N ILE A 43 4.95 9.62 2.10
CA ILE A 43 3.87 8.80 1.53
C ILE A 43 2.63 8.84 2.43
N VAL A 44 2.84 8.69 3.73
CA VAL A 44 1.77 8.73 4.73
C VAL A 44 1.10 10.11 4.77
N ALA A 45 1.90 11.18 4.71
CA ALA A 45 1.36 12.53 4.63
C ALA A 45 0.54 12.76 3.35
N ALA A 46 0.98 12.23 2.21
CA ALA A 46 0.25 12.32 0.95
C ALA A 46 -1.06 11.51 0.97
N LEU A 47 -1.05 10.32 1.61
CA LEU A 47 -2.22 9.46 1.74
C LEU A 47 -3.27 10.00 2.71
N GLY A 48 -2.88 10.89 3.63
CA GLY A 48 -3.76 11.36 4.71
C GLY A 48 -4.16 10.24 5.68
N ILE A 49 -3.38 9.15 5.74
CA ILE A 49 -3.61 8.00 6.61
C ILE A 49 -2.63 8.06 7.79
N ASN A 50 -2.97 7.47 8.93
CA ASN A 50 -2.01 7.31 10.02
C ASN A 50 -0.81 6.43 9.60
N TYR A 51 0.42 6.87 9.90
CA TYR A 51 1.67 6.15 9.58
C TYR A 51 1.63 4.69 10.00
N GLY A 52 1.25 4.44 11.26
CA GLY A 52 1.18 3.08 11.81
C GLY A 52 0.16 2.21 11.09
N GLY A 53 -0.98 2.78 10.69
CA GLY A 53 -2.02 2.08 9.96
C GLY A 53 -1.56 1.67 8.56
N PHE A 54 -0.90 2.58 7.84
CA PHE A 54 -0.35 2.28 6.52
C PHE A 54 0.76 1.21 6.58
N MET A 55 1.68 1.33 7.54
CA MET A 55 2.76 0.34 7.72
C MET A 55 2.20 -1.04 8.10
N ALA A 56 1.18 -1.09 8.97
CA ALA A 56 0.53 -2.34 9.34
C ALA A 56 -0.14 -3.01 8.13
N LYS A 57 -0.81 -2.25 7.26
CA LYS A 57 -1.40 -2.77 6.01
C LYS A 57 -0.32 -3.21 5.02
N CYS A 58 0.78 -2.46 4.87
CA CYS A 58 1.91 -2.89 4.03
C CYS A 58 2.55 -4.19 4.54
N ALA A 59 2.48 -4.45 5.86
CA ALA A 59 2.95 -5.68 6.46
C ALA A 59 1.94 -6.84 6.39
N ALA A 60 0.66 -6.52 6.25
CA ALA A 60 -0.47 -7.44 6.23
C ALA A 60 -1.43 -7.02 5.09
N PRO A 61 -1.10 -7.31 3.82
CA PRO A 61 -1.80 -6.76 2.67
C PRO A 61 -3.29 -7.08 2.61
N GLU A 62 -3.73 -8.16 3.25
CA GLU A 62 -5.14 -8.56 3.36
C GLU A 62 -6.01 -7.56 4.14
N LYS A 63 -5.38 -6.60 4.83
CA LYS A 63 -6.05 -5.51 5.56
C LYS A 63 -6.21 -4.23 4.74
N PHE A 64 -5.71 -4.19 3.50
CA PHE A 64 -6.04 -3.09 2.60
C PHE A 64 -7.53 -3.14 2.24
N VAL A 65 -8.18 -1.98 2.32
CA VAL A 65 -9.53 -1.81 1.79
C VAL A 65 -9.46 -1.16 0.41
N VAL A 66 -10.56 -1.28 -0.35
CA VAL A 66 -10.66 -0.69 -1.70
C VAL A 66 -10.33 0.80 -1.69
N GLU A 67 -10.77 1.53 -0.66
CA GLU A 67 -10.48 2.97 -0.50
C GLU A 67 -8.98 3.27 -0.45
N ASP A 68 -8.18 2.45 0.25
CA ASP A 68 -6.72 2.64 0.33
C ASP A 68 -6.08 2.48 -1.06
N ILE A 69 -6.54 1.48 -1.82
CA ILE A 69 -6.01 1.13 -3.14
C ILE A 69 -6.31 2.26 -4.14
N VAL A 70 -7.54 2.78 -4.10
CA VAL A 70 -7.96 3.92 -4.94
C VAL A 70 -7.19 5.19 -4.56
N LYS A 71 -7.02 5.49 -3.27
CA LYS A 71 -6.22 6.65 -2.84
C LYS A 71 -4.76 6.54 -3.29
N LEU A 72 -4.17 5.36 -3.14
CA LEU A 72 -2.80 5.11 -3.57
C LEU A 72 -2.66 5.26 -5.09
N SER A 73 -3.63 4.77 -5.87
CA SER A 73 -3.62 4.91 -7.33
C SER A 73 -3.74 6.37 -7.77
N GLN A 74 -4.55 7.17 -7.09
CA GLN A 74 -4.72 8.61 -7.36
C GLN A 74 -3.43 9.39 -7.08
N ILE A 75 -2.77 9.11 -5.96
CA ILE A 75 -1.52 9.81 -5.57
C ILE A 75 -0.35 9.42 -6.46
N LEU A 76 -0.27 8.16 -6.86
CA LEU A 76 0.75 7.65 -7.77
C LEU A 76 0.45 7.94 -9.23
N ASN A 77 -0.79 8.34 -9.56
CA ASN A 77 -1.29 8.53 -10.92
C ASN A 77 -1.09 7.28 -11.81
N ILE A 78 -1.47 6.12 -11.28
CA ILE A 78 -1.39 4.82 -11.99
C ILE A 78 -2.73 4.09 -11.96
N ASN A 79 -2.88 3.05 -12.79
CA ASN A 79 -4.06 2.19 -12.73
C ASN A 79 -4.10 1.40 -11.40
N PHE A 80 -5.24 1.47 -10.69
CA PHE A 80 -5.46 0.77 -9.42
C PHE A 80 -5.27 -0.75 -9.53
N ASP A 81 -5.50 -1.35 -10.70
CA ASP A 81 -5.31 -2.79 -10.95
C ASP A 81 -3.87 -3.25 -10.71
N LEU A 82 -2.90 -2.37 -10.90
CA LEU A 82 -1.48 -2.67 -10.65
C LEU A 82 -1.24 -2.88 -9.15
N ILE A 83 -1.84 -2.03 -8.31
CA ILE A 83 -1.75 -2.11 -6.86
C ILE A 83 -2.57 -3.30 -6.35
N TRP A 84 -3.81 -3.42 -6.83
CA TRP A 84 -4.74 -4.50 -6.47
C TRP A 84 -4.11 -5.89 -6.69
N ARG A 85 -3.43 -6.10 -7.83
CA ARG A 85 -2.76 -7.37 -8.13
C ARG A 85 -1.69 -7.74 -7.13
N VAL A 86 -0.88 -6.78 -6.67
CA VAL A 86 0.16 -7.04 -5.65
C VAL A 86 -0.50 -7.38 -4.32
N VAL A 87 -1.47 -6.56 -3.90
CA VAL A 87 -2.21 -6.75 -2.64
C VAL A 87 -2.88 -8.12 -2.58
N VAL A 88 -3.66 -8.48 -3.60
CA VAL A 88 -4.39 -9.76 -3.63
C VAL A 88 -3.42 -10.94 -3.68
N LYS A 89 -2.36 -10.85 -4.49
CA LYS A 89 -1.38 -11.92 -4.59
C LYS A 89 -0.77 -12.26 -3.23
N GLU A 90 -0.35 -11.25 -2.46
CA GLU A 90 0.15 -11.48 -1.11
C GLU A 90 -0.96 -11.91 -0.12
N SER A 91 -2.17 -11.38 -0.29
CA SER A 91 -3.29 -11.72 0.59
C SER A 91 -3.71 -13.19 0.48
N ILE A 92 -3.60 -13.78 -0.72
CA ILE A 92 -3.90 -15.21 -0.93
C ILE A 92 -2.98 -16.10 -0.10
N ASP A 93 -1.71 -15.72 0.05
CA ASP A 93 -0.74 -16.48 0.85
C ASP A 93 -0.97 -16.29 2.36
N ASN A 94 -1.54 -15.15 2.77
CA ASN A 94 -1.77 -14.81 4.18
C ASN A 94 -3.12 -15.31 4.74
N VAL A 95 -4.15 -15.41 3.90
CA VAL A 95 -5.50 -15.75 4.33
C VAL A 95 -5.68 -17.28 4.33
N PRO A 96 -5.92 -17.92 5.48
CA PRO A 96 -6.15 -19.35 5.53
C PRO A 96 -7.45 -19.70 4.78
N LYS A 97 -7.40 -20.79 4.01
CA LYS A 97 -8.59 -21.31 3.32
C LYS A 97 -9.66 -21.66 4.35
N ARG A 98 -10.88 -21.18 4.12
CA ARG A 98 -12.03 -21.52 4.96
C ARG A 98 -12.55 -22.90 4.55
N ASP A 99 -12.43 -23.87 5.46
CA ASP A 99 -13.01 -25.20 5.26
C ASP A 99 -14.52 -25.16 5.55
N ILE A 100 -15.31 -25.56 4.55
CA ILE A 100 -16.78 -25.65 4.61
C ILE A 100 -17.28 -27.09 4.46
N SER A 101 -16.38 -28.09 4.47
CA SER A 101 -16.74 -29.51 4.27
C SER A 101 -17.77 -30.00 5.29
N HIS A 102 -17.71 -29.48 6.51
CA HIS A 102 -18.67 -29.77 7.59
C HIS A 102 -20.12 -29.38 7.28
N LEU A 103 -20.38 -28.56 6.26
CA LEU A 103 -21.73 -28.14 5.86
C LEU A 103 -22.39 -29.09 4.83
N PHE A 104 -21.65 -30.06 4.30
CA PHE A 104 -22.11 -30.93 3.21
C PHE A 104 -22.08 -32.42 3.57
N ASN A 105 -22.02 -32.76 4.87
CA ASN A 105 -22.16 -34.15 5.30
C ASN A 105 -23.62 -34.59 5.13
N GLU A 106 -23.88 -35.38 4.09
CA GLU A 106 -25.11 -36.19 3.92
C GLU A 106 -25.13 -37.38 4.87
#